data_AF-A0A8T6WNG1-F1
#
_entry.id   AF-A0A8T6WNG1-F1
#
_cell.length_a   1.000
_cell.length_b   1.000
_cell.length_c   1.000
_cell.angle_alpha   90.00
_cell.angle_beta   90.00
_cell.angle_gamma   90.00
#
_symmetry.space_group_name_H-M   'P 1'
#
loop_
_entity.id
_entity.type
_entity.pdbx_description
1 polymer ?
#
loop_
_entity_poly.entity_id
_entity_poly.type
_entity_poly.pdbx_seq_one_letter_code
_entity_poly.pdbx_strand_id
1 'polypeptide(L)'
;MDLSSFAVDMWPPDTTRQTMMMFAKSALVTLEIATLGTAIAAIAGIPMAILSSRRVMDTDKLHERIILNGTRLILNGVRSVHSLVWAIIFVAALGLGPFAGVLAIATHNSGVFGKMYSE
;
A
#
# COMPACT_ATOMS: atom_id res chain seq x y z
N MET A 1 -6.56 16.66 -33.36
CA MET A 1 -5.48 17.10 -32.45
C MET A 1 -4.27 16.29 -32.86
N ASP A 2 -3.38 16.89 -33.64
CA ASP A 2 -2.25 16.18 -34.25
C ASP A 2 -1.14 15.97 -33.21
N LEU A 3 -0.53 14.78 -33.19
CA LEU A 3 0.59 14.42 -32.28
C LEU A 3 1.76 15.41 -32.38
N SER A 4 1.93 16.04 -33.55
CA SER A 4 2.97 17.03 -33.82
C SER A 4 2.74 18.34 -33.05
N SER A 5 1.51 18.83 -32.95
CA SER A 5 1.23 20.08 -32.22
C SER A 5 1.37 19.89 -30.71
N PHE A 6 0.94 18.74 -30.17
CA PHE A 6 1.11 18.42 -28.75
C PHE A 6 2.59 18.31 -28.35
N ALA A 7 3.42 17.69 -29.19
CA ALA A 7 4.85 17.55 -28.92
C ALA A 7 5.60 18.90 -28.92
N VAL A 8 5.17 19.83 -29.79
CA VAL A 8 5.71 21.20 -29.82
C VAL A 8 5.22 22.01 -28.62
N ASP A 9 3.99 21.80 -28.16
CA ASP A 9 3.46 22.50 -26.97
C ASP A 9 4.08 22.02 -25.65
N MET A 10 4.56 20.77 -25.59
CA MET A 10 5.27 20.23 -24.41
C MET A 10 6.75 20.63 -24.33
N TRP A 11 7.33 21.16 -25.42
CA TRP A 11 8.76 21.47 -25.52
C TRP A 11 9.00 22.91 -25.99
N PRO A 12 9.60 23.79 -25.18
CA PRO A 12 10.43 23.49 -24.02
C PRO A 12 9.65 23.45 -22.69
N PRO A 13 10.04 22.57 -21.74
CA PRO A 13 9.40 22.51 -20.43
C PRO A 13 9.61 23.81 -19.65
N ASP A 14 8.55 24.29 -18.99
CA ASP A 14 8.61 25.47 -18.13
C ASP A 14 9.61 25.24 -16.98
N THR A 15 10.80 25.82 -17.12
CA THR A 15 11.91 25.69 -16.16
C THR A 15 11.83 26.78 -15.07
N THR A 16 10.70 27.46 -14.98
CA THR A 16 10.44 28.47 -13.96
C THR A 16 10.66 27.88 -12.57
N ARG A 17 11.32 28.64 -11.69
CA ARG A 17 11.64 28.20 -10.31
C ARG A 17 10.41 27.67 -9.57
N GLN A 18 9.24 28.26 -9.81
CA GLN A 18 7.95 27.84 -9.24
C GLN A 18 7.56 26.42 -9.67
N THR A 19 7.66 26.11 -10.96
CA THR A 19 7.37 24.79 -11.53
C THR A 19 8.34 23.74 -10.99
N MET A 20 9.63 24.07 -10.92
CA MET A 20 10.66 23.19 -10.34
C MET A 20 10.38 22.88 -8.85
N MET A 21 9.99 23.89 -8.08
CA MET A 21 9.61 23.71 -6.66
C MET A 21 8.35 22.86 -6.51
N MET A 22 7.37 23.00 -7.42
CA MET A 22 6.15 22.18 -7.42
C MET A 22 6.48 20.70 -7.68
N PHE A 23 7.34 20.40 -8.65
CA PHE A 23 7.78 19.03 -8.92
C PHE A 23 8.55 18.43 -7.75
N ALA A 24 9.47 19.20 -7.17
CA ALA A 24 10.22 18.76 -5.99
C ALA A 24 9.28 18.43 -4.82
N LYS A 25 8.29 19.30 -4.56
CA LYS A 25 7.27 19.06 -3.53
C LYS A 25 6.45 17.81 -3.83
N SER A 26 6.01 17.61 -5.06
CA SER A 26 5.25 16.41 -5.45
C SER A 26 6.08 15.13 -5.31
N ALA A 27 7.37 15.17 -5.65
CA ALA A 27 8.29 14.04 -5.46
C ALA A 27 8.52 13.74 -3.97
N LEU A 28 8.55 14.75 -3.11
CA LEU A 28 8.59 14.54 -1.66
C LEU A 28 7.31 13.87 -1.16
N VAL A 29 6.14 14.29 -1.66
CA VAL A 29 4.86 13.67 -1.29
C VAL A 29 4.81 12.19 -1.72
N THR A 30 5.33 11.82 -2.89
CA THR A 30 5.38 10.40 -3.28
C THR A 30 6.30 9.58 -2.36
N LEU A 31 7.44 10.16 -1.96
CA LEU A 31 8.35 9.53 -1.00
C LEU A 31 7.71 9.38 0.38
N GLU A 32 7.01 10.41 0.87
CA GLU A 32 6.27 10.37 2.12
C GLU A 32 5.20 9.28 2.10
N ILE A 33 4.41 9.20 1.01
CA ILE A 33 3.37 8.19 0.86
C ILE A 33 3.96 6.77 0.90
N ALA A 34 5.02 6.53 0.14
CA ALA A 34 5.67 5.22 0.07
C ALA A 34 6.31 4.82 1.41
N THR A 35 6.98 5.77 2.06
CA THR A 35 7.67 5.54 3.34
C THR A 35 6.68 5.26 4.46
N LEU A 36 5.66 6.11 4.63
CA LEU A 36 4.63 5.93 5.66
C LEU A 36 3.78 4.68 5.40
N GLY A 37 3.38 4.44 4.14
CA GLY A 37 2.60 3.25 3.78
C GLY A 37 3.36 1.96 4.10
N THR A 38 4.66 1.92 3.79
CA THR A 38 5.51 0.76 4.08
C THR A 38 5.77 0.60 5.58
N ALA A 39 5.99 1.69 6.31
CA ALA A 39 6.18 1.64 7.76
C ALA A 39 4.93 1.10 8.48
N ILE A 40 3.74 1.57 8.10
CA ILE A 40 2.46 1.09 8.63
C ILE A 40 2.25 -0.38 8.26
N ALA A 41 2.52 -0.77 7.01
CA ALA A 41 2.44 -2.16 6.57
C ALA A 41 3.36 -3.07 7.39
N ALA A 42 4.59 -2.64 7.67
CA ALA A 42 5.56 -3.42 8.43
C ALA A 42 5.08 -3.65 9.87
N ILE A 43 4.57 -2.61 10.52
CA ILE A 43 4.01 -2.70 11.88
C ILE A 43 2.77 -3.61 11.89
N ALA A 44 1.86 -3.44 10.92
CA ALA A 44 0.65 -4.24 10.80
C ALA A 44 0.92 -5.71 10.40
N GLY A 45 2.02 -5.98 9.69
CA GLY A 45 2.43 -7.33 9.30
C GLY A 45 2.87 -8.19 10.49
N ILE A 46 3.49 -7.58 11.51
CA ILE A 46 3.97 -8.29 12.72
C ILE A 46 2.84 -9.03 13.47
N PRO A 47 1.73 -8.40 13.89
CA PRO A 47 0.66 -9.11 14.59
C PRO A 47 0.02 -10.19 13.71
N MET A 48 -0.16 -9.91 12.41
CA MET A 48 -0.69 -10.91 11.48
C MET A 48 0.25 -12.12 11.32
N ALA A 49 1.56 -11.91 11.39
CA ALA A 49 2.55 -12.96 11.32
C ALA A 49 2.56 -13.87 12.55
N ILE A 50 2.46 -13.26 13.74
CA ILE A 50 2.36 -13.99 15.02
C ILE A 50 1.10 -14.87 15.01
N LEU A 51 -0.05 -14.33 14.58
CA LEU A 51 -1.31 -15.07 14.47
C LEU A 51 -1.28 -16.18 13.41
N SER A 52 -0.39 -16.10 12.42
CA SER A 52 -0.20 -17.11 11.36
C SER A 52 0.92 -18.12 11.67
N SER A 53 1.63 -17.96 12.79
CA SER A 53 2.73 -18.85 13.19
C SER A 53 2.25 -20.01 14.07
N ARG A 54 2.46 -21.24 13.57
CA ARG A 54 2.11 -22.50 14.28
C ARG A 54 2.84 -22.70 15.61
N ARG A 55 3.94 -21.98 15.85
CA ARG A 55 4.84 -22.25 16.99
C ARG A 55 4.47 -21.48 18.27
N VAL A 56 3.58 -20.49 18.17
CA VAL A 56 3.20 -19.60 19.30
C VAL A 56 1.89 -20.03 19.96
N MET A 57 1.04 -20.77 19.27
CA MET A 57 -0.29 -21.14 19.77
C MET A 57 -0.27 -22.53 20.44
N ASP A 58 -0.02 -22.54 21.75
CA ASP A 58 -0.23 -23.70 22.63
C ASP A 58 -1.72 -23.77 23.06
N THR A 59 -2.61 -23.83 22.06
CA THR A 59 -4.07 -23.85 22.23
C THR A 59 -4.65 -25.09 21.56
N ASP A 60 -5.86 -25.47 21.94
CA ASP A 60 -6.60 -26.60 21.38
C ASP A 60 -6.48 -26.70 19.85
N LYS A 61 -6.12 -27.88 19.32
CA LYS A 61 -5.75 -28.14 17.90
C LYS A 61 -6.81 -27.66 16.88
N LEU A 62 -8.07 -27.59 17.30
CA LEU A 62 -9.18 -27.09 16.49
C LEU A 62 -9.18 -25.55 16.37
N HIS A 63 -8.99 -24.84 17.48
CA HIS A 63 -8.91 -23.37 17.51
C HIS A 63 -7.68 -22.87 16.74
N GLU A 64 -6.56 -23.57 16.91
CA GLU A 64 -5.32 -23.27 16.19
C GLU A 64 -5.53 -23.32 14.67
N ARG A 65 -6.16 -24.39 14.17
CA ARG A 65 -6.44 -24.57 12.73
C ARG A 65 -7.36 -23.49 12.17
N ILE A 66 -8.39 -23.08 12.92
CA ILE A 66 -9.35 -22.05 12.46
C ILE A 66 -8.66 -20.70 12.35
N ILE A 67 -7.90 -20.29 13.37
CA ILE A 67 -7.19 -19.00 13.39
C ILE A 67 -6.12 -18.95 12.29
N LEU A 68 -5.34 -20.03 12.14
CA LEU A 68 -4.31 -20.12 11.10
C LEU A 68 -4.91 -20.04 9.69
N ASN A 69 -5.93 -20.86 9.41
CA ASN A 69 -6.53 -20.89 8.08
C ASN A 69 -7.29 -19.58 7.79
N GLY A 70 -7.96 -19.00 8.79
CA GLY A 70 -8.64 -17.71 8.67
C GLY A 70 -7.67 -16.57 8.37
N THR A 71 -6.58 -16.47 9.14
CA THR A 71 -5.55 -15.44 8.94
C THR A 71 -4.89 -15.59 7.57
N ARG A 72 -4.58 -16.81 7.15
CA ARG A 72 -4.02 -17.08 5.81
C ARG A 72 -4.98 -16.74 4.68
N LEU A 73 -6.27 -17.04 4.82
CA LEU A 73 -7.31 -16.64 3.85
C LEU A 73 -7.39 -15.11 3.73
N ILE A 74 -7.38 -14.40 4.86
CA ILE A 74 -7.40 -12.93 4.87
C ILE A 74 -6.14 -12.37 4.20
N LEU A 75 -4.96 -12.85 4.58
CA LEU A 75 -3.67 -12.42 3.99
C LEU A 75 -3.65 -12.65 2.47
N ASN A 76 -4.10 -13.83 2.02
CA ASN A 76 -4.19 -14.15 0.60
C ASN A 76 -5.21 -13.28 -0.13
N GLY A 77 -6.37 -13.01 0.50
CA GLY A 77 -7.41 -12.14 -0.07
C GLY A 77 -6.92 -10.70 -0.25
N VAL A 78 -6.34 -10.13 0.81
CA VAL A 78 -5.82 -8.75 0.80
C VAL A 78 -4.72 -8.56 -0.25
N ARG A 79 -3.84 -9.56 -0.40
CA ARG A 79 -2.77 -9.55 -1.41
C ARG A 79 -3.29 -9.74 -2.84
N SER A 80 -4.39 -10.47 -3.02
CA SER A 80 -4.99 -10.71 -4.34
C SER A 80 -5.55 -9.42 -4.94
N VAL A 81 -5.96 -8.47 -4.10
CA VAL A 81 -6.47 -7.17 -4.52
C VAL A 81 -5.31 -6.20 -4.73
N HIS A 82 -5.18 -5.68 -5.95
CA HIS A 82 -4.15 -4.71 -6.30
C HIS A 82 -4.34 -3.37 -5.57
N SER A 83 -3.23 -2.66 -5.33
CA SER A 83 -3.23 -1.38 -4.59
C SER A 83 -4.16 -0.32 -5.20
N LEU A 84 -4.36 -0.30 -6.52
CA LEU A 84 -5.32 0.62 -7.17
C LEU A 84 -6.75 0.43 -6.67
N VAL A 85 -7.19 -0.81 -6.45
CA VAL A 85 -8.55 -1.08 -5.98
C VAL A 85 -8.69 -0.60 -4.54
N TRP A 86 -7.69 -0.85 -3.69
CA TRP A 86 -7.64 -0.29 -2.34
C TRP A 86 -7.65 1.23 -2.34
N ALA A 87 -6.91 1.87 -3.26
CA ALA A 87 -6.89 3.32 -3.40
C ALA A 87 -8.28 3.86 -3.73
N ILE A 88 -9.00 3.25 -4.68
CA ILE A 88 -10.36 3.68 -5.03
C ILE A 88 -11.31 3.53 -3.84
N ILE A 89 -11.22 2.43 -3.08
CA ILE A 89 -12.04 2.21 -1.87
C ILE A 89 -11.75 3.28 -0.80
N PHE A 90 -10.47 3.53 -0.49
CA PHE A 90 -10.10 4.52 0.52
C PHE A 90 -10.38 5.95 0.08
N VAL A 91 -10.24 6.26 -1.20
CA VAL A 91 -10.66 7.56 -1.77
C VAL A 91 -12.16 7.76 -1.63
N ALA A 92 -12.97 6.72 -1.91
CA ALA A 92 -14.41 6.79 -1.72
C ALA A 92 -14.80 6.96 -0.24
N ALA A 93 -14.05 6.35 0.68
CA ALA A 93 -14.34 6.38 2.12
C ALA A 93 -13.84 7.66 2.84
N LEU A 94 -12.66 8.17 2.48
CA LEU A 94 -11.94 9.23 3.20
C LEU A 94 -11.74 10.51 2.36
N GLY A 95 -12.02 10.45 1.07
CA GLY A 95 -11.81 11.54 0.11
C GLY A 95 -10.50 11.45 -0.67
N LEU A 96 -10.35 12.33 -1.65
CA LEU A 96 -9.14 12.45 -2.47
C LEU A 96 -7.99 13.03 -1.65
N GLY A 97 -6.88 12.32 -1.55
CA GLY A 97 -5.66 12.85 -0.95
C GLY A 97 -4.53 11.82 -0.77
N PRO A 98 -3.33 12.28 -0.38
CA PRO A 98 -2.16 11.41 -0.12
C PRO A 98 -2.43 10.32 0.91
N PHE A 99 -3.27 10.61 1.89
CA PHE A 99 -3.62 9.69 2.97
C PHE A 99 -4.30 8.40 2.47
N ALA A 100 -5.19 8.51 1.49
CA ALA A 100 -5.80 7.33 0.86
C ALA A 100 -4.76 6.47 0.15
N GLY A 101 -3.75 7.09 -0.47
CA GLY A 101 -2.60 6.40 -1.07
C GLY A 101 -1.75 5.66 -0.04
N VAL A 102 -1.47 6.28 1.11
CA VAL A 102 -0.75 5.66 2.23
C VAL A 102 -1.47 4.40 2.71
N LEU A 103 -2.78 4.49 2.95
CA LEU A 103 -3.59 3.35 3.41
C LEU A 103 -3.67 2.25 2.35
N ALA A 104 -3.82 2.61 1.08
CA ALA A 104 -3.86 1.63 0.00
C ALA A 104 -2.56 0.80 -0.09
N ILE A 105 -1.41 1.47 -0.01
CA ILE A 105 -0.11 0.79 0.05
C ILE A 105 0.00 -0.02 1.33
N ALA A 106 -0.38 0.55 2.48
CA ALA A 106 -0.28 -0.11 3.77
C ALA A 106 -1.07 -1.42 3.82
N THR A 107 -2.32 -1.40 3.36
CA THR A 107 -3.21 -2.58 3.34
C THR A 107 -2.70 -3.64 2.38
N HIS A 108 -2.29 -3.26 1.16
CA HIS A 108 -1.78 -4.24 0.21
C HIS A 108 -0.46 -4.89 0.69
N ASN A 109 0.47 -4.08 1.20
CA ASN A 109 1.79 -4.56 1.62
C ASN A 109 1.76 -5.30 2.97
N SER A 110 0.82 -5.00 3.87
CA SER A 110 0.69 -5.73 5.15
C SER A 110 0.37 -7.21 4.92
N GLY A 111 -0.41 -7.53 3.90
CA GLY A 111 -0.69 -8.91 3.49
C GLY A 111 0.56 -9.67 3.03
N VAL A 112 1.46 -8.99 2.32
CA VAL A 112 2.74 -9.55 1.88
C VAL A 112 3.68 -9.75 3.07
N PHE A 113 3.85 -8.73 3.91
CA PHE A 113 4.72 -8.81 5.08
C PHE A 113 4.24 -9.83 6.12
N GLY A 114 2.94 -9.87 6.41
CA GLY A 114 2.37 -10.85 7.34
C GLY A 114 2.63 -12.28 6.90
N LYS A 115 2.58 -12.56 5.59
CA LYS A 115 2.93 -13.89 5.07
C LYS A 115 4.42 -14.17 5.17
N MET A 116 5.27 -13.25 4.71
CA MET A 116 6.75 -13.38 4.75
C MET A 116 7.29 -13.57 6.16
N TYR A 117 6.73 -12.87 7.15
CA TYR A 117 7.12 -13.00 8.56
C TYR A 117 6.54 -14.26 9.23
N SER A 118 5.53 -14.90 8.64
CA SER A 118 4.90 -16.11 9.17
C SER A 118 5.45 -17.42 8.60
N GLU A 119 6.22 -17.34 7.51
CA GLU A 119 7.03 -18.43 6.99
C GLU A 119 8.28 -18.62 7.87
#